data_AF-A0A524I945-F1
#
_entry.id   AF-A0A524I945-F1
#
_cell.length_a   1.000
_cell.length_b   1.000
_cell.length_c   1.000
_cell.angle_alpha   90.00
_cell.angle_beta   90.00
_cell.angle_gamma   90.00
#
_symmetry.space_group_name_H-M   'P 1'
#
loop_
_entity.id
_entity.type
_entity.pdbx_description
1 polymer ?
#
loop_
_entity_poly.entity_id
_entity_poly.type
_entity_poly.pdbx_seq_one_letter_code
_entity_poly.pdbx_strand_id
1 'polypeptide(L)'
;MRKNTLFVIGLLVALLAIQGCTSKPEKSLLSRYFNAVTLNDNDTMSSMALEPFQPEMTAWNMVSVGEEKIEPAKLPELNRAEMEAKKAQDNQVGPTLDADSLLKDAEYEKDTSRSAAGKAAAQRKIDELQVKYDAENAKMQEFKKAYNVAKAAAAAEEEMTMFSLGARELANVRELTGNVHSKEVEVAITTKAGGAKNYRLYMRQYLLQDEVNNLPKRGQWKIIRFEPLS
;
A
#
# COMPACT_ATOMS: atom_id res chain seq x y z
N MET A 1 -3.32 42.47 -42.55
CA MET A 1 -2.79 41.14 -42.20
C MET A 1 -3.88 40.11 -42.44
N ARG A 2 -3.59 39.10 -43.26
CA ARG A 2 -4.58 38.28 -43.98
C ARG A 2 -5.24 37.24 -43.04
N LYS A 3 -6.58 37.18 -43.05
CA LYS A 3 -7.42 36.25 -42.28
C LYS A 3 -7.16 34.75 -42.54
N ASN A 4 -6.27 34.41 -43.48
CA ASN A 4 -6.00 33.04 -43.91
C ASN A 4 -4.83 32.37 -43.16
N THR A 5 -4.02 33.12 -42.40
CA THR A 5 -2.92 32.54 -41.59
C THR A 5 -3.36 32.03 -40.22
N LEU A 6 -4.52 32.47 -39.71
CA LEU A 6 -5.07 31.99 -38.43
C LEU A 6 -5.69 30.59 -38.53
N PHE A 7 -6.24 30.21 -39.68
CA PHE A 7 -6.79 28.87 -39.90
C PHE A 7 -5.72 27.78 -39.99
N VAL A 8 -4.54 28.10 -40.53
CA VAL A 8 -3.44 27.12 -40.70
C VAL A 8 -2.75 26.80 -39.37
N ILE A 9 -2.68 27.76 -38.45
CA ILE A 9 -2.12 27.54 -37.10
C ILE A 9 -3.12 26.81 -36.20
N GLY A 10 -4.43 27.09 -36.32
CA GLY A 10 -5.47 26.38 -35.58
C GLY A 10 -5.59 24.90 -35.95
N LEU A 11 -5.39 24.55 -37.23
CA LEU A 11 -5.42 23.16 -37.68
C LEU A 11 -4.18 22.35 -37.21
N LEU A 12 -3.03 23.01 -37.06
CA LEU A 12 -1.79 22.36 -36.61
C LEU A 12 -1.81 22.04 -35.10
N VAL A 13 -2.49 22.87 -34.29
CA VAL A 13 -2.67 22.62 -32.85
C VAL A 13 -3.69 21.52 -32.58
N ALA A 14 -4.71 21.37 -33.44
CA ALA A 14 -5.69 20.28 -33.33
C ALA A 14 -5.11 18.89 -33.67
N LEU A 15 -4.03 18.82 -34.46
CA LEU A 15 -3.35 17.57 -34.82
C LEU A 15 -2.37 17.05 -33.75
N LEU A 16 -1.95 17.90 -32.80
CA LEU A 16 -1.10 17.50 -31.67
C LEU A 16 -1.90 16.88 -30.50
N ALA A 17 -3.22 17.04 -30.46
CA ALA A 17 -4.07 16.47 -29.41
C ALA A 17 -4.46 14.99 -29.64
N ILE A 18 -4.12 14.40 -30.80
CA ILE A 18 -4.57 13.04 -31.20
C ILE A 18 -3.40 12.04 -31.29
N GLN A 19 -2.18 12.42 -30.91
CA GLN A 19 -1.06 11.47 -30.78
C GLN A 19 -0.97 10.79 -29.41
N GLY A 20 -2.08 10.76 -28.67
CA GLY A 20 -2.30 9.75 -27.64
C GLY A 20 -2.53 8.39 -28.31
N CYS A 21 -1.49 7.80 -28.90
CA CYS A 21 -1.42 6.35 -29.07
C CYS A 21 -1.46 5.74 -27.67
N THR A 22 -2.65 5.64 -27.08
CA THR A 22 -2.91 4.78 -25.93
C THR A 22 -2.56 3.39 -26.40
N SER A 23 -1.34 2.96 -26.08
CA SER A 23 -1.08 1.52 -25.99
C SER A 23 -2.22 0.97 -25.13
N LYS A 24 -2.82 -0.15 -25.55
CA LYS A 24 -3.79 -0.88 -24.75
C LYS A 24 -3.01 -1.89 -23.93
N PRO A 25 -2.31 -1.49 -22.83
CA PRO A 25 -1.41 -2.37 -22.09
C PRO A 25 -2.16 -3.59 -21.55
N GLU A 26 -3.47 -3.46 -21.31
CA GLU A 26 -4.35 -4.49 -20.76
C GLU A 26 -4.36 -5.71 -21.67
N LYS A 27 -4.60 -5.53 -22.97
CA LYS A 27 -4.71 -6.67 -23.90
C LYS A 27 -3.39 -7.42 -23.97
N SER A 28 -2.27 -6.71 -24.09
CA SER A 28 -0.94 -7.33 -24.19
C SER A 28 -0.52 -8.01 -22.88
N LEU A 29 -0.79 -7.40 -21.73
CA LEU A 29 -0.49 -7.98 -20.42
C LEU A 29 -1.35 -9.23 -20.17
N LEU A 30 -2.67 -9.13 -20.36
CA LEU A 30 -3.59 -10.23 -20.10
C LEU A 30 -3.39 -11.39 -21.07
N SER A 31 -3.12 -11.13 -22.35
CA SER A 31 -2.76 -12.20 -23.29
C SER A 31 -1.52 -12.97 -22.85
N ARG A 32 -0.47 -12.28 -22.35
CA ARG A 32 0.73 -12.94 -21.83
C ARG A 32 0.44 -13.70 -20.53
N TYR A 33 -0.30 -13.08 -19.61
CA TYR A 33 -0.68 -13.69 -18.34
C TYR A 33 -1.48 -14.97 -18.54
N PHE A 34 -2.56 -14.91 -19.32
CA PHE A 34 -3.41 -16.06 -19.55
C PHE A 34 -2.74 -17.14 -20.42
N ASN A 35 -1.81 -16.78 -21.30
CA ASN A 35 -0.96 -17.76 -21.95
C ASN A 35 -0.08 -18.50 -20.91
N ALA A 36 0.55 -17.78 -19.98
CA ALA A 36 1.30 -18.40 -18.88
C ALA A 36 0.42 -19.31 -18.01
N VAL A 37 -0.83 -18.93 -17.74
CA VAL A 37 -1.83 -19.79 -17.07
C VAL A 37 -2.03 -21.10 -17.86
N THR A 38 -2.21 -21.04 -19.18
CA THR A 38 -2.38 -22.26 -20.00
C THR A 38 -1.15 -23.16 -20.03
N LEU A 39 0.04 -22.58 -19.93
CA LEU A 39 1.31 -23.28 -19.92
C LEU A 39 1.73 -23.76 -18.53
N ASN A 40 0.99 -23.41 -17.47
CA ASN A 40 1.36 -23.58 -16.07
C ASN A 40 2.74 -22.95 -15.74
N ASP A 41 3.05 -21.81 -16.34
CA ASP A 41 4.30 -21.07 -16.15
C ASP A 41 4.17 -20.09 -14.97
N ASN A 42 4.48 -20.60 -13.77
CA ASN A 42 4.37 -19.88 -12.51
C ASN A 42 5.33 -18.69 -12.41
N ASP A 43 6.51 -18.78 -13.02
CA ASP A 43 7.52 -17.72 -12.97
C ASP A 43 7.05 -16.52 -13.79
N THR A 44 6.54 -16.77 -14.99
CA THR A 44 5.97 -15.73 -15.84
C THR A 44 4.73 -15.11 -15.19
N MET A 45 3.82 -15.91 -14.60
CA MET A 45 2.66 -15.37 -13.87
C MET A 45 3.08 -14.47 -12.70
N SER A 46 4.02 -14.92 -11.87
CA SER A 46 4.52 -14.17 -10.70
C SER A 46 5.29 -12.92 -11.08
N SER A 47 5.81 -12.83 -12.32
CA SER A 47 6.42 -11.60 -12.82
C SER A 47 5.41 -10.53 -13.26
N MET A 48 4.14 -10.91 -13.49
CA MET A 48 3.09 -10.03 -14.03
C MET A 48 1.99 -9.71 -13.01
N ALA A 49 1.71 -10.63 -12.10
CA ALA A 49 0.70 -10.47 -11.05
C ALA A 49 1.34 -10.56 -9.66
N LEU A 50 1.01 -9.61 -8.79
CA LEU A 50 1.46 -9.61 -7.40
C LEU A 50 0.81 -10.75 -6.61
N GLU A 51 -0.48 -10.98 -6.86
CA GLU A 51 -1.23 -12.13 -6.37
C GLU A 51 -1.61 -13.02 -7.58
N PRO A 52 -0.74 -13.96 -8.01
CA PRO A 52 -1.05 -14.85 -9.12
C PRO A 52 -2.28 -15.69 -8.85
N PHE A 53 -3.15 -15.73 -9.85
CA PHE A 53 -4.35 -16.56 -9.88
C PHE A 53 -4.34 -17.47 -11.11
N GLN A 54 -4.42 -18.78 -10.88
CA GLN A 54 -4.37 -19.79 -11.94
C GLN A 54 -5.69 -20.57 -12.01
N PRO A 55 -6.70 -20.05 -12.72
CA PRO A 55 -7.96 -20.75 -12.89
C PRO A 55 -7.82 -21.93 -13.86
N GLU A 56 -8.63 -22.97 -13.65
CA GLU A 56 -8.83 -24.01 -14.65
C GLU A 56 -9.66 -23.48 -15.83
N MET A 57 -8.97 -22.94 -16.83
CA MET A 57 -9.60 -22.29 -17.97
C MET A 57 -9.31 -22.97 -19.31
N THR A 58 -10.22 -22.75 -20.26
CA THR A 58 -10.06 -23.10 -21.68
C THR A 58 -9.95 -21.86 -22.57
N ALA A 59 -10.63 -20.78 -22.20
CA ALA A 59 -10.62 -19.51 -22.90
C ALA A 59 -10.85 -18.35 -21.93
N TRP A 60 -10.50 -17.15 -22.34
CA TRP A 60 -10.82 -15.91 -21.64
C TRP A 60 -11.19 -14.83 -22.64
N ASN A 61 -11.97 -13.85 -22.20
CA ASN A 61 -12.23 -12.63 -22.94
C ASN A 61 -12.12 -11.41 -22.02
N MET A 62 -11.84 -10.25 -22.61
CA MET A 62 -11.94 -8.97 -21.92
C MET A 62 -13.35 -8.44 -22.11
N VAL A 63 -14.05 -8.17 -21.01
CA VAL A 63 -15.43 -7.69 -20.99
C VAL A 63 -15.45 -6.16 -21.03
N SER A 64 -14.69 -5.53 -20.15
CA SER A 64 -14.65 -4.07 -20.03
C SER A 64 -13.28 -3.59 -19.52
N VAL A 65 -12.95 -2.35 -19.84
CA VAL A 65 -11.78 -1.64 -19.29
C VAL A 65 -12.30 -0.35 -18.68
N GLY A 66 -12.08 -0.20 -17.38
CA GLY A 66 -12.42 1.01 -16.63
C GLY A 66 -11.51 2.19 -16.98
N GLU A 67 -11.94 3.37 -16.60
CA GLU A 67 -11.16 4.59 -16.80
C GLU A 67 -9.85 4.55 -16.01
N GLU A 68 -8.79 5.09 -16.62
CA GLU A 68 -7.49 5.21 -15.98
C GLU A 68 -7.51 6.35 -14.97
N LYS A 69 -7.22 6.03 -13.71
CA LYS A 69 -7.07 7.00 -12.62
C LYS A 69 -5.59 7.25 -12.39
N ILE A 70 -5.21 8.52 -12.37
CA ILE A 70 -3.85 8.97 -12.11
C ILE A 70 -3.85 9.70 -10.77
N GLU A 71 -3.13 9.16 -9.80
CA GLU A 71 -3.00 9.71 -8.46
C GLU A 71 -1.53 9.96 -8.12
N PRO A 72 -1.20 10.92 -7.25
CA PRO A 72 0.15 11.07 -6.73
C PRO A 72 0.63 9.79 -6.01
N ALA A 73 1.93 9.52 -6.09
CA ALA A 73 2.54 8.42 -5.34
C ALA A 73 2.35 8.61 -3.82
N LYS A 74 1.73 7.61 -3.19
CA LYS A 74 1.38 7.64 -1.76
C LYS A 74 2.52 7.19 -0.86
N LEU A 75 3.49 6.45 -1.38
CA LEU A 75 4.56 5.87 -0.58
C LEU A 75 5.38 6.90 0.22
N PRO A 76 5.75 8.08 -0.32
CA PRO A 76 6.41 9.12 0.48
C PRO A 76 5.55 9.65 1.64
N GLU A 77 4.24 9.77 1.44
CA GLU A 77 3.31 10.18 2.50
C GLU A 77 3.17 9.09 3.57
N LEU A 78 3.00 7.84 3.15
CA LEU A 78 2.93 6.69 4.04
C LEU A 78 4.22 6.52 4.87
N ASN A 79 5.38 6.79 4.26
CA ASN A 79 6.66 6.77 4.98
C ASN A 79 6.72 7.84 6.07
N ARG A 80 6.23 9.06 5.81
CA ARG A 80 6.13 10.11 6.85
C ARG A 80 5.18 9.69 7.96
N ALA A 81 4.01 9.16 7.62
CA ALA A 81 3.04 8.68 8.60
C ALA A 81 3.62 7.54 9.48
N GLU A 82 4.38 6.61 8.89
CA GLU A 82 5.08 5.57 9.65
C GLU A 82 6.10 6.16 10.63
N MET A 83 6.94 7.10 10.17
CA MET A 83 7.95 7.75 11.02
C MET A 83 7.32 8.54 12.17
N GLU A 84 6.23 9.26 11.92
CA GLU A 84 5.49 10.00 12.93
C GLU A 84 4.85 9.06 13.96
N ALA A 85 4.20 7.98 13.52
CA ALA A 85 3.61 6.98 14.40
C ALA A 85 4.68 6.28 15.24
N LYS A 86 5.84 5.96 14.65
CA LYS A 86 7.00 5.41 15.38
C LYS A 86 7.49 6.39 16.45
N LYS A 87 7.64 7.67 16.11
CA LYS A 87 8.07 8.69 17.07
C LYS A 87 7.07 8.84 18.23
N ALA A 88 5.77 8.80 17.96
CA ALA A 88 4.73 8.83 19.00
C ALA A 88 4.83 7.61 19.93
N GLN A 89 5.01 6.41 19.37
CA GLN A 89 5.24 5.20 20.14
C GLN A 89 6.50 5.30 21.01
N ASP A 90 7.64 5.68 20.43
CA ASP A 90 8.93 5.76 21.11
C ASP A 90 8.87 6.79 22.27
N ASN A 91 8.22 7.93 22.06
CA ASN A 91 8.03 8.96 23.09
C ASN A 91 7.15 8.48 24.26
N GLN A 92 6.23 7.53 24.03
CA GLN A 92 5.35 6.99 25.06
C GLN A 92 6.02 5.90 25.91
N VAL A 93 7.18 5.37 25.48
CA VAL A 93 7.89 4.29 26.20
C VAL A 93 8.32 4.76 27.59
N GLY A 94 8.98 5.91 27.68
CA GLY A 94 9.43 6.49 28.95
C GLY A 94 8.29 6.66 29.97
N PRO A 95 7.22 7.41 29.64
CA PRO A 95 6.06 7.59 30.53
C PRO A 95 5.44 6.27 31.01
N THR A 96 5.37 5.25 30.15
CA THR A 96 4.81 3.94 30.52
C THR A 96 5.73 3.20 31.50
N LEU A 97 7.05 3.24 31.27
CA LEU A 97 8.03 2.60 32.15
C LEU A 97 8.13 3.31 33.51
N ASP A 98 8.07 4.64 33.52
CA ASP A 98 8.10 5.42 34.77
C ASP A 98 6.86 5.12 35.62
N ALA A 99 5.67 5.04 35.00
CA ALA A 99 4.44 4.68 35.70
C ALA A 99 4.49 3.24 36.24
N ASP A 100 5.01 2.29 35.46
CA ASP A 100 5.21 0.89 35.89
C ASP A 100 6.21 0.79 37.05
N SER A 101 7.32 1.52 36.98
CA SER A 101 8.34 1.54 38.05
C SER A 101 7.75 2.06 39.37
N LEU A 102 7.02 3.18 39.32
CA LEU A 102 6.39 3.75 40.51
C LEU A 102 5.36 2.80 41.14
N LEU A 103 4.58 2.12 40.30
CA LEU A 103 3.61 1.12 40.75
C LEU A 103 4.32 -0.03 41.48
N LYS A 104 5.37 -0.60 40.87
CA LYS A 104 6.16 -1.69 41.45
C LYS A 104 6.86 -1.28 42.76
N ASP A 105 7.37 -0.05 42.84
CA ASP A 105 7.95 0.48 44.08
C ASP A 105 6.90 0.53 45.20
N ALA A 106 5.67 0.95 44.90
CA ALA A 106 4.57 0.97 45.87
C ALA A 106 4.10 -0.44 46.27
N GLU A 107 4.09 -1.40 45.33
CA GLU A 107 3.83 -2.81 45.61
C GLU A 107 4.90 -3.38 46.55
N TYR A 108 6.18 -3.10 46.29
CA TYR A 108 7.28 -3.51 47.15
C TYR A 108 7.20 -2.88 48.56
N GLU A 109 6.85 -1.59 48.68
CA GLU A 109 6.60 -0.92 49.96
C GLU A 109 5.49 -1.62 50.76
N LYS A 110 4.40 -2.03 50.10
CA LYS A 110 3.30 -2.76 50.74
C LYS A 110 3.75 -4.13 51.26
N ASP A 111 4.51 -4.87 50.45
CA ASP A 111 4.98 -6.21 50.77
C ASP A 111 5.98 -6.23 51.92
N THR A 112 6.82 -5.19 52.01
CA THR A 112 7.82 -5.04 53.08
C THR A 112 7.27 -4.42 54.36
N SER A 113 6.08 -3.81 54.31
CA SER A 113 5.46 -3.18 55.48
C SER A 113 5.01 -4.19 56.54
N ARG A 114 5.45 -3.98 57.79
CA ARG A 114 5.13 -4.85 58.94
C ARG A 114 3.84 -4.45 59.67
N SER A 115 3.26 -3.28 59.39
CA SER A 115 2.08 -2.76 60.10
C SER A 115 0.84 -2.74 59.21
N ALA A 116 -0.34 -2.97 59.80
CA ALA A 116 -1.61 -2.93 59.06
C ALA A 116 -1.90 -1.53 58.50
N ALA A 117 -1.58 -0.47 59.26
CA ALA A 117 -1.74 0.91 58.80
C ALA A 117 -0.81 1.24 57.61
N GLY A 118 0.44 0.77 57.63
CA GLY A 118 1.39 0.94 56.54
C GLY A 118 0.93 0.24 55.26
N LYS A 119 0.42 -1.00 55.38
CA LYS A 119 -0.17 -1.72 54.25
C LYS A 119 -1.40 -1.01 53.66
N ALA A 120 -2.28 -0.45 54.51
CA ALA A 120 -3.45 0.27 54.05
C ALA A 120 -3.09 1.58 53.32
N ALA A 121 -2.06 2.30 53.78
CA ALA A 121 -1.56 3.49 53.11
C ALA A 121 -0.91 3.15 51.74
N ALA A 122 -0.07 2.12 51.70
CA ALA A 122 0.55 1.65 50.45
C ALA A 122 -0.50 1.15 49.45
N GLN A 123 -1.57 0.49 49.90
CA GLN A 123 -2.67 0.09 49.03
C GLN A 123 -3.34 1.28 48.32
N ARG A 124 -3.60 2.38 49.03
CA ARG A 124 -4.19 3.59 48.41
C ARG A 124 -3.26 4.16 47.33
N LYS A 125 -1.94 4.17 47.60
CA LYS A 125 -0.92 4.60 46.63
C LYS A 125 -0.87 3.68 45.41
N ILE A 126 -0.98 2.37 45.60
CA ILE A 126 -1.09 1.39 44.50
C ILE A 126 -2.34 1.69 43.66
N ASP A 127 -3.50 1.88 44.28
CA ASP A 127 -4.75 2.14 43.56
C ASP A 127 -4.64 3.42 42.70
N GLU A 128 -4.02 4.47 43.22
CA GLU A 128 -3.76 5.71 42.47
C GLU A 128 -2.76 5.54 41.32
N LEU A 129 -1.67 4.80 41.55
CA LEU A 129 -0.63 4.56 40.55
C LEU A 129 -1.08 3.58 39.47
N GLN A 130 -1.93 2.62 39.81
CA GLN A 130 -2.54 1.69 38.87
C GLN A 130 -3.35 2.45 37.82
N VAL A 131 -4.17 3.40 38.23
CA VAL A 131 -4.95 4.24 37.29
C VAL A 131 -4.04 5.02 36.35
N LYS A 132 -2.90 5.53 36.83
CA LYS A 132 -1.91 6.23 35.99
C LYS A 132 -1.23 5.27 35.01
N TYR A 133 -0.78 4.12 35.49
CA TYR A 133 -0.18 3.09 34.64
C TYR A 133 -1.16 2.64 33.56
N ASP A 134 -2.42 2.35 33.90
CA ASP A 134 -3.44 1.92 32.95
C ASP A 134 -3.67 2.96 31.86
N ALA A 135 -3.69 4.25 32.22
CA ALA A 135 -3.82 5.35 31.26
C ALA A 135 -2.63 5.45 30.30
N GLU A 136 -1.40 5.40 30.82
CA GLU A 136 -0.19 5.48 29.98
C GLU A 136 0.02 4.22 29.13
N ASN A 137 -0.32 3.05 29.66
CA ASN A 137 -0.30 1.79 28.92
C ASN A 137 -1.37 1.75 27.83
N ALA A 138 -2.58 2.26 28.08
CA ALA A 138 -3.62 2.37 27.05
C ALA A 138 -3.14 3.21 25.86
N LYS A 139 -2.56 4.39 26.11
CA LYS A 139 -1.92 5.22 25.06
C LYS A 139 -0.82 4.46 24.32
N MET A 140 0.03 3.73 25.03
CA MET A 140 1.07 2.90 24.43
C MET A 140 0.49 1.85 23.48
N GLN A 141 -0.59 1.17 23.86
CA GLN A 141 -1.25 0.20 22.98
C GLN A 141 -1.86 0.87 21.74
N GLU A 142 -2.46 2.04 21.89
CA GLU A 142 -2.99 2.82 20.77
C GLU A 142 -1.87 3.23 19.79
N PHE A 143 -0.75 3.75 20.28
CA PHE A 143 0.39 4.11 19.43
C PHE A 143 1.03 2.89 18.77
N LYS A 144 1.15 1.76 19.47
CA LYS A 144 1.60 0.50 18.86
C LYS A 144 0.69 0.07 17.72
N LYS A 145 -0.63 0.15 17.92
CA LYS A 145 -1.62 -0.18 16.87
C LYS A 145 -1.48 0.77 15.68
N ALA A 146 -1.40 2.08 15.93
CA ALA A 146 -1.24 3.09 14.89
C ALA A 146 0.05 2.88 14.08
N TYR A 147 1.17 2.62 14.76
CA TYR A 147 2.45 2.31 14.11
C TYR A 147 2.36 1.05 13.25
N ASN A 148 1.76 -0.03 13.76
CA ASN A 148 1.61 -1.27 12.99
C ASN A 148 0.75 -1.09 11.74
N VAL A 149 -0.32 -0.30 11.82
CA VAL A 149 -1.17 0.03 10.66
C VAL A 149 -0.39 0.86 9.63
N ALA A 150 0.31 1.91 10.07
CA ALA A 150 1.10 2.75 9.18
C ALA A 150 2.23 1.96 8.49
N LYS A 151 2.93 1.11 9.27
CA LYS A 151 3.98 0.22 8.76
C LYS A 151 3.44 -0.77 7.73
N ALA A 152 2.29 -1.39 7.99
CA ALA A 152 1.67 -2.33 7.05
C ALA A 152 1.24 -1.65 5.75
N ALA A 153 0.66 -0.45 5.84
CA ALA A 153 0.28 0.33 4.67
C ALA A 153 1.50 0.75 3.83
N ALA A 154 2.57 1.24 4.48
CA ALA A 154 3.81 1.59 3.81
C ALA A 154 4.45 0.36 3.13
N ALA A 155 4.51 -0.78 3.81
CA ALA A 155 5.08 -2.00 3.28
C ALA A 155 4.29 -2.54 2.05
N ALA A 156 2.96 -2.52 2.12
CA ALA A 156 2.12 -2.97 0.99
C ALA A 156 2.31 -2.08 -0.25
N GLU A 157 2.35 -0.75 -0.06
CA GLU A 157 2.57 0.19 -1.17
C GLU A 157 4.01 0.12 -1.69
N GLU A 158 5.00 -0.12 -0.83
CA GLU A 158 6.40 -0.36 -1.21
C GLU A 158 6.55 -1.61 -2.07
N GLU A 159 5.91 -2.71 -1.68
CA GLU A 159 5.90 -3.96 -2.46
C GLU A 159 5.29 -3.74 -3.85
N MET A 160 4.11 -3.10 -3.93
CA MET A 160 3.48 -2.77 -5.22
C MET A 160 4.36 -1.86 -6.09
N THR A 161 5.02 -0.87 -5.48
CA THR A 161 5.95 0.03 -6.16
C THR A 161 7.13 -0.73 -6.74
N MET A 162 7.82 -1.51 -5.91
CA MET A 162 8.98 -2.32 -6.29
C MET A 162 8.64 -3.33 -7.38
N PHE A 163 7.50 -3.99 -7.25
CA PHE A 163 7.00 -4.95 -8.22
C PHE A 163 6.74 -4.31 -9.59
N SER A 164 6.12 -3.13 -9.62
CA SER A 164 5.91 -2.38 -10.87
C SER A 164 7.23 -1.93 -11.49
N LEU A 165 8.18 -1.46 -10.69
CA LEU A 165 9.51 -1.04 -11.16
C LEU A 165 10.38 -2.22 -11.64
N GLY A 166 10.02 -3.47 -11.30
CA GLY A 166 10.83 -4.64 -11.59
C GLY A 166 12.17 -4.64 -10.84
N ALA A 167 12.23 -3.90 -9.74
CA ALA A 167 13.40 -3.82 -8.89
C ALA A 167 13.24 -4.81 -7.73
N ARG A 168 14.32 -5.54 -7.41
CA ARG A 168 14.34 -6.41 -6.22
C ARG A 168 14.59 -5.59 -4.96
N GLU A 169 15.50 -4.63 -5.05
CA GLU A 169 15.87 -3.73 -3.95
C GLU A 169 16.14 -2.33 -4.53
N LEU A 170 15.66 -1.31 -3.83
CA LEU A 170 15.89 0.09 -4.17
C LEU A 170 15.83 0.91 -2.88
N ALA A 171 17.00 1.30 -2.38
CA ALA A 171 17.14 1.89 -1.05
C ALA A 171 16.30 3.17 -0.86
N ASN A 172 16.11 3.96 -1.92
CA ASN A 172 15.37 5.21 -1.89
C ASN A 172 13.93 5.08 -2.43
N VAL A 173 13.36 3.88 -2.55
CA VAL A 173 12.00 3.69 -3.10
C VAL A 173 10.96 4.54 -2.38
N ARG A 174 11.11 4.72 -1.07
CA ARG A 174 10.19 5.50 -0.22
C ARG A 174 10.28 7.01 -0.42
N GLU A 175 11.29 7.48 -1.12
CA GLU A 175 11.53 8.90 -1.42
C GLU A 175 11.08 9.28 -2.82
N LEU A 176 10.78 8.28 -3.67
CA LEU A 176 10.40 8.51 -5.04
C LEU A 176 9.03 9.21 -5.13
N THR A 177 8.99 10.29 -5.90
CA THR A 177 7.79 11.08 -6.19
C THR A 177 7.24 10.71 -7.57
N GLY A 178 6.04 11.18 -7.90
CA GLY A 178 5.45 10.97 -9.23
C GLY A 178 4.01 10.50 -9.15
N ASN A 179 3.60 9.71 -10.14
CA ASN A 179 2.21 9.31 -10.32
C ASN A 179 2.05 7.79 -10.34
N VAL A 180 0.95 7.33 -9.77
CA VAL A 180 0.45 5.96 -9.86
C VAL A 180 -0.76 5.97 -10.79
N HIS A 181 -0.63 5.21 -11.85
CA HIS A 181 -1.70 4.97 -12.80
C HIS A 181 -2.40 3.69 -12.37
N SER A 182 -3.73 3.71 -12.32
CA SER A 182 -4.54 2.56 -11.93
C SER A 182 -5.74 2.42 -12.83
N LYS A 183 -6.16 1.17 -13.07
CA LYS A 183 -7.38 0.86 -13.82
C LYS A 183 -7.93 -0.48 -13.40
N GLU A 184 -9.22 -0.65 -13.63
CA GLU A 184 -9.94 -1.90 -13.40
C GLU A 184 -10.26 -2.54 -14.75
N VAL A 185 -10.04 -3.84 -14.89
CA VAL A 185 -10.34 -4.58 -16.12
C VAL A 185 -11.20 -5.76 -15.77
N GLU A 186 -12.33 -5.91 -16.44
CA GLU A 186 -13.20 -7.07 -16.26
C GLU A 186 -12.92 -8.10 -17.34
N VAL A 187 -12.79 -9.36 -16.93
CA VAL A 187 -12.56 -10.50 -17.83
C VAL A 187 -13.57 -11.59 -17.54
N ALA A 188 -14.03 -12.28 -18.58
CA ALA A 188 -14.76 -13.53 -18.42
C ALA A 188 -13.81 -14.70 -18.70
N ILE A 189 -13.77 -15.66 -17.79
CA ILE A 189 -12.94 -16.86 -17.89
C ILE A 189 -13.87 -18.05 -18.10
N THR A 190 -13.71 -18.73 -19.24
CA THR A 190 -14.43 -19.97 -19.54
C THR A 190 -13.68 -21.13 -18.89
N THR A 191 -14.36 -21.80 -17.97
CA THR A 191 -13.80 -22.94 -17.23
C THR A 191 -13.82 -24.22 -18.08
N LYS A 192 -13.03 -25.22 -17.70
CA LYS A 192 -13.10 -26.57 -18.32
C LYS A 192 -14.49 -27.21 -18.21
N ALA A 193 -15.28 -26.82 -17.21
CA ALA A 193 -16.67 -27.25 -17.04
C ALA A 193 -17.67 -26.56 -18.01
N GLY A 194 -17.20 -25.67 -18.89
CA GLY A 194 -18.02 -24.95 -19.87
C GLY A 194 -18.73 -23.70 -19.34
N GLY A 195 -18.68 -23.44 -18.03
CA GLY A 195 -19.23 -22.22 -17.42
C GLY A 195 -18.25 -21.03 -17.52
N ALA A 196 -18.77 -19.84 -17.79
CA ALA A 196 -18.02 -18.58 -17.73
C ALA A 196 -18.16 -17.94 -16.35
N LYS A 197 -17.04 -17.45 -15.79
CA LYS A 197 -17.00 -16.68 -14.55
C LYS A 197 -16.33 -15.34 -14.81
N ASN A 198 -16.90 -14.27 -14.27
CA ASN A 198 -16.37 -12.93 -14.43
C ASN A 198 -15.43 -12.57 -13.27
N TYR A 199 -14.37 -11.84 -13.58
CA TYR A 199 -13.40 -11.34 -12.60
C TYR A 199 -13.08 -9.89 -12.91
N ARG A 200 -12.90 -9.10 -11.86
CA ARG A 200 -12.33 -7.76 -11.90
C ARG A 200 -10.86 -7.83 -11.51
N LEU A 201 -10.02 -7.29 -12.38
CA LEU A 201 -8.58 -7.20 -12.17
C LEU A 201 -8.23 -5.76 -11.83
N TYR A 202 -7.43 -5.58 -10.80
CA TYR A 202 -6.88 -4.29 -10.43
C TYR A 202 -5.48 -4.19 -11.02
N MET A 203 -5.27 -3.24 -11.92
CA MET A 203 -3.98 -3.02 -12.56
C MET A 203 -3.37 -1.72 -12.06
N ARG A 204 -2.06 -1.70 -11.86
CA ARG A 204 -1.31 -0.48 -11.52
C ARG A 204 -0.01 -0.36 -12.29
N GLN A 205 0.41 0.88 -12.51
CA GLN A 205 1.72 1.25 -13.03
C GLN A 205 2.26 2.45 -12.25
N TYR A 206 3.53 2.38 -11.86
CA TYR A 206 4.21 3.44 -11.11
C TYR A 206 5.12 4.22 -12.04
N LEU A 207 4.84 5.50 -12.26
CA LEU A 207 5.69 6.41 -13.03
C LEU A 207 6.30 7.42 -12.06
N LEU A 208 7.50 7.08 -11.60
CA LEU A 208 8.16 7.76 -10.50
C LEU A 208 9.43 8.49 -10.95
N GLN A 209 9.92 9.36 -10.08
CA GLN A 209 11.11 10.17 -10.25
C GLN A 209 11.95 10.09 -8.98
N ASP A 210 13.25 9.86 -9.16
CA ASP A 210 14.26 10.12 -8.14
C ASP A 210 14.69 11.58 -8.28
N GLU A 211 14.21 12.44 -7.39
CA GLU A 211 14.48 13.88 -7.42
C GLU A 211 15.94 14.20 -7.11
N VAL A 212 16.62 13.38 -6.31
CA VAL A 212 18.01 13.60 -5.89
C VAL A 212 18.95 13.38 -7.07
N ASN A 213 18.74 12.28 -7.81
CA ASN A 213 19.58 11.91 -8.93
C ASN A 213 19.03 12.39 -10.29
N ASN A 214 17.85 13.02 -10.28
CA ASN A 214 17.09 13.38 -11.47
C ASN A 214 16.88 12.18 -12.44
N LEU A 215 16.60 11.00 -11.88
CA LEU A 215 16.44 9.75 -12.65
C LEU A 215 14.96 9.33 -12.72
N PRO A 216 14.38 9.19 -13.92
CA PRO A 216 13.04 8.65 -14.06
C PRO A 216 13.02 7.14 -13.79
N LYS A 217 12.06 6.71 -12.98
CA LYS A 217 11.78 5.31 -12.64
C LYS A 217 10.43 4.92 -13.21
N ARG A 218 10.44 4.36 -14.41
CA ARG A 218 9.22 3.96 -15.14
C ARG A 218 8.90 2.50 -14.90
N GLY A 219 7.85 2.26 -14.12
CA GLY A 219 7.32 0.93 -13.88
C GLY A 219 6.51 0.39 -15.06
N GLN A 220 6.21 -0.90 -14.97
CA GLN A 220 5.34 -1.62 -15.88
C GLN A 220 3.94 -1.73 -15.31
N TRP A 221 2.94 -1.88 -16.19
CA TRP A 221 1.62 -2.33 -15.77
C TRP A 221 1.72 -3.73 -15.18
N LYS A 222 1.24 -3.87 -13.94
CA LYS A 222 1.15 -5.13 -13.21
C LYS A 222 -0.29 -5.37 -12.78
N ILE A 223 -0.63 -6.65 -12.63
CA ILE A 223 -1.90 -7.06 -12.01
C ILE A 223 -1.66 -7.12 -10.51
N ILE A 224 -2.48 -6.45 -9.72
CA ILE A 224 -2.37 -6.44 -8.26
C ILE A 224 -3.13 -7.64 -7.70
N ARG A 225 -4.40 -7.79 -8.08
CA ARG A 225 -5.26 -8.89 -7.61
C ARG A 225 -6.40 -9.17 -8.59
N PHE A 226 -6.97 -10.36 -8.45
CA PHE A 226 -8.17 -10.82 -9.13
C PHE A 226 -9.33 -10.90 -8.13
N GLU A 227 -10.46 -10.29 -8.45
CA GLU A 227 -11.67 -10.31 -7.62
C GLU A 227 -12.83 -10.94 -8.39
N PRO A 228 -13.44 -12.03 -7.91
CA PRO A 228 -14.58 -12.64 -8.59
C PRO A 228 -15.79 -11.71 -8.58
N LEU A 229 -16.40 -11.52 -9.74
CA LEU A 229 -17.70 -10.88 -9.90
C LEU A 229 -18.74 -12.02 -9.91
N SER A 230 -19.60 -12.01 -8.90
CA SER A 230 -20.57 -13.07 -8.57
C SER A 230 -21.32 -13.63 -9.78
#